data_AF-A0A1J1IDU4-F1
#
_entry.id   AF-A0A1J1IDU4-F1
#
_cell.length_a   1.000
_cell.length_b   1.000
_cell.length_c   1.000
_cell.angle_alpha   90.00
_cell.angle_beta   90.00
_cell.angle_gamma   90.00
#
_symmetry.space_group_name_H-M   'P 1'
#
loop_
_entity.id
_entity.type
_entity.pdbx_description
1 polymer ?
#
loop_
_entity_poly.entity_id
_entity_poly.type
_entity_poly.pdbx_seq_one_letter_code
_entity_poly.pdbx_strand_id
1 'polypeptide(L)'
;MLMCKHLCKLLAVVVCQLLNRNMTLIKQITVILIFFISLSQTFVLDCEFDPITWASVPTYYGCKADVIHTGSVSEIDNVIGEHWDDHNNTLVEFIYVYNQTLPRIPLNLKTFFPNIKGIEWHSSKLQKVTAEDLEPFPHLTHFASFYNPLGSLDGDLFKHNPNMLWIYIYNSSLKSIGEDFFSNLNELTFLNFEKNLCINAVAKTPSEIEKLKSQIRLKCSPLNTPKPETVDEFWNHFKTMKENVLELAQLNHELEMKVKELSSEVKTLIKNVKDQKKTIVKYEIRFTKLERKIRESNLINSIKVAVTEALTSLFDLLISFFKKLISFFVNIPENEL
;
A
#
# COMPACT_ATOMS: atom_id res chain seq x y z
N MET A 1 -7.75 -57.39 43.24
CA MET A 1 -6.68 -56.42 42.85
C MET A 1 -5.93 -56.78 41.55
N LEU A 2 -5.95 -58.04 41.06
CA LEU A 2 -5.29 -58.41 39.80
C LEU A 2 -6.05 -58.00 38.51
N MET A 3 -7.39 -58.03 38.49
CA MET A 3 -8.18 -57.65 37.30
C MET A 3 -8.05 -56.17 36.91
N CYS A 4 -7.85 -55.26 37.88
CA CYS A 4 -7.78 -53.81 37.62
C CYS A 4 -6.47 -53.40 36.90
N LYS A 5 -5.36 -54.12 37.12
CA LYS A 5 -4.07 -53.86 36.45
C LYS A 5 -4.04 -54.32 34.99
N HIS A 6 -4.76 -55.40 34.66
CA HIS A 6 -4.85 -55.88 33.27
C HIS A 6 -5.79 -55.02 32.43
N LEU A 7 -6.93 -54.60 33.00
CA LEU A 7 -7.87 -53.71 32.31
C LEU A 7 -7.25 -52.33 31.99
N CYS A 8 -6.48 -51.75 32.91
CA CYS A 8 -5.75 -50.49 32.69
C CYS A 8 -4.69 -50.60 31.59
N LYS A 9 -3.95 -51.72 31.50
CA LYS A 9 -2.98 -51.95 30.43
C LYS A 9 -3.66 -52.12 29.07
N LEU A 10 -4.79 -52.83 29.02
CA LEU A 10 -5.55 -53.03 27.79
C LEU A 10 -6.16 -51.71 27.28
N LEU A 11 -6.75 -50.92 28.18
CA LEU A 11 -7.27 -49.57 27.89
C LEU A 11 -6.16 -48.62 27.42
N ALA A 12 -4.99 -48.63 28.07
CA ALA A 12 -3.86 -47.81 27.66
C ALA A 12 -3.35 -48.19 26.26
N VAL A 13 -3.29 -49.48 25.93
CA VAL A 13 -2.87 -49.95 24.60
C VAL A 13 -3.92 -49.60 23.54
N VAL A 14 -5.21 -49.79 23.82
CA VAL A 14 -6.29 -49.45 22.88
C VAL A 14 -6.40 -47.94 22.69
N VAL A 15 -6.29 -47.14 23.74
CA VAL A 15 -6.27 -45.66 23.66
C VAL A 15 -5.03 -45.17 22.90
N CYS A 16 -3.85 -45.77 23.14
CA CYS A 16 -2.63 -45.42 22.42
C CYS A 16 -2.68 -45.86 20.95
N GLN A 17 -3.29 -47.00 20.63
CA GLN A 17 -3.53 -47.46 19.25
C GLN A 17 -4.57 -46.59 18.54
N LEU A 18 -5.67 -46.20 19.21
CA LEU A 18 -6.69 -45.29 18.66
C LEU A 18 -6.12 -43.88 18.44
N LEU A 19 -5.31 -43.36 19.36
CA LEU A 19 -4.58 -42.10 19.21
C LEU A 19 -3.56 -42.18 18.07
N ASN A 20 -2.81 -43.27 17.93
CA ASN A 20 -1.81 -43.44 16.87
C ASN A 20 -2.45 -43.64 15.47
N ARG A 21 -3.62 -44.29 15.41
CA ARG A 21 -4.40 -44.45 14.17
C ARG A 21 -4.99 -43.11 13.72
N ASN A 22 -5.50 -42.29 14.65
CA ASN A 22 -5.91 -40.92 14.38
C ASN A 22 -4.74 -40.02 13.96
N MET A 23 -3.56 -40.16 14.58
CA MET A 23 -2.36 -39.41 14.20
C MET A 23 -1.86 -39.77 12.79
N THR A 24 -1.98 -41.04 12.38
CA THR A 24 -1.63 -41.47 11.02
C THR A 24 -2.62 -40.94 9.98
N LEU A 25 -3.92 -40.97 10.30
CA LEU A 25 -4.98 -40.41 9.44
C LEU A 25 -4.85 -38.89 9.32
N ILE A 26 -4.59 -38.18 10.42
CA ILE A 26 -4.34 -36.73 10.43
C ILE A 26 -3.12 -36.42 9.56
N LYS A 27 -2.01 -37.15 9.71
CA LYS A 27 -0.82 -36.98 8.85
C LYS A 27 -1.13 -37.21 7.37
N GLN A 28 -1.92 -38.23 7.03
CA GLN A 28 -2.35 -38.49 5.66
C GLN A 28 -3.22 -37.36 5.13
N ILE A 29 -4.20 -36.87 5.91
CA ILE A 29 -5.04 -35.73 5.54
C ILE A 29 -4.22 -34.45 5.39
N THR A 30 -3.26 -34.19 6.27
CA THR A 30 -2.37 -33.03 6.19
C THR A 30 -1.46 -33.10 4.96
N VAL A 31 -0.90 -34.28 4.63
CA VAL A 31 -0.11 -34.48 3.41
C VAL A 31 -0.98 -34.30 2.16
N ILE A 32 -2.21 -34.82 2.17
CA ILE A 32 -3.18 -34.63 1.09
C ILE A 32 -3.55 -33.15 0.94
N LEU A 33 -3.81 -32.43 2.04
CA LEU A 33 -4.09 -30.99 2.04
C LEU A 33 -2.89 -30.19 1.54
N ILE A 34 -1.68 -30.47 2.01
CA ILE A 34 -0.45 -29.82 1.52
C ILE A 34 -0.26 -30.12 0.02
N PHE A 35 -0.53 -31.35 -0.42
CA PHE A 35 -0.47 -31.74 -1.82
C PHE A 35 -1.52 -30.98 -2.66
N PHE A 36 -2.76 -30.84 -2.19
CA PHE A 36 -3.80 -30.05 -2.83
C PHE A 36 -3.49 -28.54 -2.85
N ILE A 37 -2.95 -27.98 -1.77
CA ILE A 37 -2.49 -26.58 -1.71
C ILE A 37 -1.30 -26.36 -2.66
N SER A 38 -0.41 -27.34 -2.81
CA SER A 38 0.70 -27.26 -3.77
C SER A 38 0.26 -27.41 -5.23
N LEU A 39 -0.96 -27.90 -5.47
CA LEU A 39 -1.57 -28.04 -6.79
C LEU A 39 -2.56 -26.91 -7.13
N SER A 40 -3.03 -26.14 -6.15
CA SER A 40 -3.87 -24.98 -6.42
C SER A 40 -3.03 -23.91 -7.13
N GLN A 41 -3.25 -23.78 -8.43
CA GLN A 41 -2.86 -22.59 -9.16
C GLN A 41 -3.72 -21.45 -8.63
N THR A 42 -3.07 -20.38 -8.23
CA THR A 42 -3.73 -19.18 -7.70
C THR A 42 -3.11 -17.98 -8.35
N PHE A 43 -3.92 -17.00 -8.72
CA PHE A 43 -3.48 -15.65 -9.08
C PHE A 43 -4.12 -14.68 -8.10
N VAL A 44 -3.30 -14.15 -7.20
CA VAL A 44 -3.70 -13.12 -6.25
C VAL A 44 -3.01 -11.81 -6.62
N LEU A 45 -3.79 -10.73 -6.65
CA LEU A 45 -3.23 -9.37 -6.62
C LEU A 45 -3.14 -8.93 -5.17
N ASP A 46 -1.92 -8.69 -4.70
CA ASP A 46 -1.65 -8.05 -3.42
C ASP A 46 -1.51 -6.55 -3.66
N CYS A 47 -2.49 -5.78 -3.19
CA CYS A 47 -2.63 -4.37 -3.49
C CYS A 47 -2.17 -3.52 -2.30
N GLU A 48 -1.20 -2.63 -2.55
CA GLU A 48 -1.03 -1.43 -1.75
C GLU A 48 -2.01 -0.37 -2.27
N PHE A 49 -3.06 -0.08 -1.48
CA PHE A 49 -4.08 0.89 -1.84
C PHE A 49 -3.73 2.29 -1.36
N ASP A 50 -3.54 3.22 -2.27
CA ASP A 50 -3.03 4.57 -2.00
C ASP A 50 -3.44 5.54 -3.11
N PRO A 51 -3.50 6.86 -2.88
CA PRO A 51 -3.65 7.82 -3.98
C PRO A 51 -2.44 7.77 -4.92
N ILE A 52 -2.69 7.48 -6.19
CA ILE A 52 -1.69 7.47 -7.25
C ILE A 52 -1.70 8.85 -7.93
N THR A 53 -0.52 9.46 -8.03
CA THR A 53 -0.35 10.80 -8.63
C THR A 53 0.84 10.82 -9.58
N TRP A 54 0.68 11.47 -10.72
CA TRP A 54 1.77 11.77 -11.66
C TRP A 54 1.70 13.21 -12.13
N ALA A 55 2.80 13.67 -12.73
CA ALA A 55 2.85 14.99 -13.35
C ALA A 55 1.73 15.13 -14.40
N SER A 56 0.76 16.01 -14.10
CA SER A 56 -0.41 16.38 -14.93
C SER A 56 -1.54 15.35 -15.07
N VAL A 57 -1.49 14.21 -14.36
CA VAL A 57 -2.64 13.29 -14.22
C VAL A 57 -3.42 13.61 -12.93
N PRO A 58 -4.75 13.55 -12.92
CA PRO A 58 -5.53 13.64 -11.68
C PRO A 58 -5.08 12.59 -10.66
N THR A 59 -5.16 12.91 -9.37
CA THR A 59 -4.91 11.91 -8.33
C THR A 59 -6.08 10.93 -8.30
N TYR A 60 -5.78 9.63 -8.41
CA TYR A 60 -6.76 8.56 -8.37
C TYR A 60 -6.53 7.67 -7.16
N TYR A 61 -7.60 7.17 -6.54
CA TYR A 61 -7.45 6.08 -5.58
C TYR A 61 -7.12 4.79 -6.35
N GLY A 62 -5.98 4.18 -6.06
CA GLY A 62 -5.45 3.11 -6.91
C GLY A 62 -4.92 1.91 -6.14
N CYS A 63 -4.75 0.80 -6.85
CA CYS A 63 -4.01 -0.37 -6.41
C CYS A 63 -2.62 -0.36 -7.07
N LYS A 64 -1.56 -0.33 -6.26
CA LYS A 64 -0.22 -0.71 -6.69
C LYS A 64 -0.09 -2.23 -6.46
N ALA A 65 -0.08 -3.00 -7.54
CA ALA A 65 -0.26 -4.44 -7.47
C ALA A 65 1.06 -5.21 -7.50
N ASP A 66 1.28 -6.03 -6.48
CA ASP A 66 2.20 -7.15 -6.51
C ASP A 66 1.47 -8.43 -6.94
N VAL A 67 2.11 -9.22 -7.80
CA VAL A 67 1.50 -10.38 -8.45
C VAL A 67 1.99 -11.65 -7.78
N ILE A 68 1.10 -12.32 -7.05
CA ILE A 68 1.38 -13.61 -6.43
C ILE A 68 0.70 -14.68 -7.27
N HIS A 69 1.49 -15.50 -7.96
CA HIS A 69 0.92 -16.57 -8.78
C HIS A 69 1.65 -17.91 -8.69
N THR A 70 0.89 -19.00 -8.81
CA THR A 70 1.40 -20.37 -8.98
C THR A 70 0.96 -20.91 -10.34
N GLY A 71 1.92 -21.17 -11.24
CA GLY A 71 1.63 -21.64 -12.61
C GLY A 71 1.36 -20.51 -13.61
N SER A 72 0.80 -20.87 -14.78
CA SER A 72 0.45 -19.94 -15.87
C SER A 72 -1.04 -19.66 -15.82
N VAL A 73 -1.42 -18.60 -15.11
CA VAL A 73 -2.81 -18.19 -14.92
C VAL A 73 -3.07 -16.85 -15.61
N SER A 74 -4.30 -16.68 -16.11
CA SER A 74 -4.77 -15.49 -16.83
C SER A 74 -5.81 -14.70 -16.05
N GLU A 75 -6.51 -15.35 -15.13
CA GLU A 75 -7.63 -14.76 -14.39
C GLU A 75 -7.22 -14.52 -12.94
N ILE A 76 -7.69 -13.43 -12.35
CA ILE A 76 -7.47 -13.12 -10.94
C ILE A 76 -8.47 -13.93 -10.10
N ASP A 77 -7.96 -14.71 -9.15
CA ASP A 77 -8.79 -15.46 -8.20
C ASP A 77 -9.19 -14.59 -7.02
N ASN A 78 -8.28 -13.72 -6.56
CA ASN A 78 -8.50 -12.89 -5.40
C ASN A 78 -7.69 -11.60 -5.43
N VAL A 79 -8.19 -10.60 -4.70
CA VAL A 79 -7.48 -9.35 -4.40
C VAL A 79 -7.37 -9.23 -2.90
N ILE A 80 -6.15 -9.01 -2.40
CA ILE A 80 -5.87 -8.76 -0.98
C ILE A 80 -5.21 -7.39 -0.81
N GLY A 81 -5.19 -6.89 0.42
CA GLY A 81 -4.66 -5.57 0.76
C GLY A 81 -5.59 -4.83 1.72
N GLU A 82 -5.04 -3.88 2.48
CA GLU A 82 -5.82 -3.03 3.38
C GLU A 82 -6.13 -1.69 2.72
N HIS A 83 -7.41 -1.31 2.68
CA HIS A 83 -7.83 0.00 2.20
C HIS A 83 -7.58 1.09 3.23
N TRP A 84 -7.49 2.34 2.77
CA TRP A 84 -7.41 3.51 3.63
C TRP A 84 -8.83 3.99 3.99
N ASP A 85 -9.07 4.26 5.27
CA ASP A 85 -10.37 4.68 5.82
C ASP A 85 -11.52 3.73 5.41
N ASP A 86 -12.70 4.26 5.06
CA ASP A 86 -13.88 3.47 4.68
C ASP A 86 -13.91 3.12 3.16
N HIS A 87 -12.76 3.19 2.47
CA HIS A 87 -12.68 2.84 1.04
C HIS A 87 -12.79 1.34 0.78
N ASN A 88 -13.06 0.98 -0.48
CA ASN A 88 -13.12 -0.40 -0.93
C ASN A 88 -12.75 -0.50 -2.42
N ASN A 89 -12.65 -1.74 -2.93
CA ASN A 89 -12.31 -2.04 -4.32
C ASN A 89 -13.16 -1.30 -5.38
N THR A 90 -14.42 -0.96 -5.07
CA THR A 90 -15.29 -0.25 -6.04
C THR A 90 -14.86 1.20 -6.26
N LEU A 91 -14.09 1.78 -5.34
CA LEU A 91 -13.55 3.13 -5.47
C LEU A 91 -12.17 3.16 -6.15
N VAL A 92 -11.61 1.99 -6.49
CA VAL A 92 -10.32 1.91 -7.18
C VAL A 92 -10.52 2.32 -8.64
N GLU A 93 -9.82 3.38 -9.04
CA GLU A 93 -9.88 3.98 -10.38
C GLU A 93 -8.57 3.80 -11.15
N PHE A 94 -7.51 3.35 -10.48
CA PHE A 94 -6.20 3.21 -11.11
C PHE A 94 -5.52 1.89 -10.70
N ILE A 95 -4.92 1.19 -11.66
CA ILE A 95 -4.05 0.05 -11.40
C ILE A 95 -2.63 0.33 -11.90
N TYR A 96 -1.66 0.07 -11.03
CA TYR A 96 -0.25 0.23 -11.32
C TYR A 96 0.49 -1.08 -11.03
N VAL A 97 1.15 -1.63 -12.05
CA VAL A 97 1.93 -2.87 -11.94
C VAL A 97 3.39 -2.56 -12.20
N TYR A 98 4.24 -2.76 -11.21
CA TYR A 98 5.67 -2.45 -11.28
C TYR A 98 6.54 -3.68 -11.04
N ASN A 99 7.47 -3.93 -11.96
CA ASN A 99 8.52 -4.95 -11.81
C ASN A 99 7.98 -6.37 -11.53
N GLN A 100 6.85 -6.72 -12.17
CA GLN A 100 6.22 -8.04 -12.04
C GLN A 100 6.52 -8.93 -13.26
N THR A 101 6.27 -10.23 -13.17
CA THR A 101 6.26 -11.10 -14.35
C THR A 101 4.82 -11.32 -14.80
N LEU A 102 4.25 -10.32 -15.50
CA LEU A 102 2.85 -10.32 -15.92
C LEU A 102 2.73 -9.91 -17.39
N PRO A 103 2.85 -10.86 -18.34
CA PRO A 103 3.03 -10.55 -19.76
C PRO A 103 1.75 -10.12 -20.51
N ARG A 104 0.63 -10.02 -19.80
CA ARG A 104 -0.72 -9.67 -20.30
C ARG A 104 -1.49 -8.93 -19.23
N ILE A 105 -2.53 -8.19 -19.62
CA ILE A 105 -3.52 -7.68 -18.67
C ILE A 105 -4.34 -8.88 -18.16
N PRO A 106 -4.55 -9.02 -16.84
CA PRO A 106 -5.29 -10.14 -16.30
C PRO A 106 -6.80 -10.05 -16.57
N LEU A 107 -7.41 -11.20 -16.86
CA LEU A 107 -8.84 -11.35 -17.02
C LEU A 107 -9.58 -11.13 -15.69
N ASN A 108 -10.85 -10.74 -15.80
CA ASN A 108 -11.76 -10.47 -14.67
C ASN A 108 -11.31 -9.36 -13.71
N LEU A 109 -10.31 -8.55 -14.09
CA LEU A 109 -9.88 -7.40 -13.29
C LEU A 109 -11.05 -6.44 -12.96
N LYS A 110 -11.98 -6.23 -13.89
CA LYS A 110 -13.20 -5.43 -13.70
C LYS A 110 -14.13 -5.93 -12.60
N THR A 111 -14.09 -7.23 -12.30
CA THR A 111 -14.92 -7.84 -11.26
C THR A 111 -14.49 -7.36 -9.88
N PHE A 112 -13.20 -7.05 -9.72
CA PHE A 112 -12.65 -6.47 -8.51
C PHE A 112 -12.69 -4.94 -8.56
N PHE A 113 -12.25 -4.33 -9.68
CA PHE A 113 -12.15 -2.88 -9.84
C PHE A 113 -13.06 -2.40 -10.99
N PRO A 114 -14.36 -2.19 -10.75
CA PRO A 114 -15.32 -1.87 -11.81
C PRO A 114 -15.18 -0.46 -12.41
N ASN A 115 -14.48 0.45 -11.73
CA ASN A 115 -14.43 1.87 -12.08
C ASN A 115 -13.05 2.34 -12.56
N ILE A 116 -12.23 1.44 -13.13
CA ILE A 116 -10.90 1.79 -13.64
C ILE A 116 -10.99 2.87 -14.73
N LYS A 117 -10.19 3.93 -14.51
CA LYS A 117 -9.94 5.05 -15.41
C LYS A 117 -8.50 5.07 -15.91
N GLY A 118 -7.57 4.41 -15.22
CA GLY A 118 -6.17 4.37 -15.63
C GLY A 118 -5.48 3.05 -15.37
N ILE A 119 -4.64 2.66 -16.32
CA ILE A 119 -3.84 1.44 -16.30
C ILE A 119 -2.38 1.80 -16.58
N GLU A 120 -1.47 1.37 -15.71
CA GLU A 120 -0.04 1.45 -15.96
C GLU A 120 0.70 0.14 -15.70
N TRP A 121 1.47 -0.29 -16.70
CA TRP A 121 2.41 -1.40 -16.60
C TRP A 121 3.83 -0.88 -16.75
N HIS A 122 4.66 -1.07 -15.72
CA HIS A 122 6.05 -0.63 -15.71
C HIS A 122 6.99 -1.83 -15.50
N SER A 123 7.92 -2.05 -16.42
CA SER A 123 8.94 -3.11 -16.38
C SER A 123 8.36 -4.49 -16.04
N SER A 124 7.18 -4.82 -16.56
CA SER A 124 6.41 -5.99 -16.14
C SER A 124 6.27 -7.08 -17.21
N LYS A 125 7.12 -7.01 -18.25
CA LYS A 125 7.19 -7.95 -19.39
C LYS A 125 5.90 -8.02 -20.21
N LEU A 126 5.08 -6.97 -20.21
CA LEU A 126 3.87 -6.90 -21.03
C LEU A 126 4.22 -7.06 -22.52
N GLN A 127 3.72 -8.10 -23.17
CA GLN A 127 4.08 -8.43 -24.56
C GLN A 127 2.99 -8.06 -25.55
N LYS A 128 1.73 -8.11 -25.14
CA LYS A 128 0.59 -7.81 -25.99
C LYS A 128 -0.53 -7.20 -25.16
N VAL A 129 -1.24 -6.25 -25.75
CA VAL A 129 -2.53 -5.75 -25.30
C VAL A 129 -3.45 -5.76 -26.50
N THR A 130 -4.65 -6.31 -26.37
CA THR A 130 -5.69 -6.26 -27.40
C THR A 130 -6.85 -5.38 -26.97
N ALA A 131 -7.75 -5.08 -27.90
CA ALA A 131 -8.97 -4.34 -27.60
C ALA A 131 -9.85 -5.05 -26.56
N GLU A 132 -9.85 -6.38 -26.55
CA GLU A 132 -10.61 -7.20 -25.61
C GLU A 132 -10.03 -7.13 -24.18
N ASP A 133 -8.73 -6.90 -24.03
CA ASP A 133 -8.12 -6.65 -22.72
C ASP A 133 -8.62 -5.32 -22.10
N LEU A 134 -8.99 -4.34 -22.94
CA LEU A 134 -9.41 -3.00 -22.52
C LEU A 134 -10.93 -2.76 -22.61
N GLU A 135 -11.67 -3.62 -23.32
CA GLU A 135 -13.14 -3.59 -23.43
C GLU A 135 -13.85 -3.52 -22.06
N PRO A 136 -13.41 -4.25 -21.02
CA PRO A 136 -13.94 -4.12 -19.67
C PRO A 136 -13.99 -2.71 -19.06
N PHE A 137 -13.20 -1.76 -19.58
CA PHE A 137 -12.96 -0.45 -18.97
C PHE A 137 -13.43 0.70 -19.89
N PRO A 138 -14.75 0.88 -20.10
CA PRO A 138 -15.27 1.90 -21.03
C PRO A 138 -14.95 3.35 -20.60
N HIS A 139 -14.60 3.55 -19.34
CA HIS A 139 -14.19 4.84 -18.77
C HIS A 139 -12.67 5.02 -18.69
N LEU A 140 -11.89 4.15 -19.34
CA LEU A 140 -10.44 4.28 -19.41
C LEU A 140 -10.07 5.57 -20.14
N THR A 141 -9.31 6.41 -19.44
CA THR A 141 -8.83 7.72 -19.92
C THR A 141 -7.30 7.77 -19.99
N HIS A 142 -6.60 6.85 -19.30
CA HIS A 142 -5.15 6.79 -19.21
C HIS A 142 -4.65 5.38 -19.48
N PHE A 143 -3.74 5.23 -20.44
CA PHE A 143 -3.02 3.99 -20.69
C PHE A 143 -1.52 4.26 -20.73
N ALA A 144 -0.77 3.56 -19.88
CA ALA A 144 0.67 3.69 -19.83
C ALA A 144 1.41 2.35 -19.80
N SER A 145 2.47 2.25 -20.60
CA SER A 145 3.38 1.11 -20.65
C SER A 145 4.82 1.59 -20.75
N PHE A 146 5.63 1.23 -19.76
CA PHE A 146 7.04 1.60 -19.68
C PHE A 146 7.91 0.36 -19.67
N TYR A 147 8.94 0.34 -20.52
CA TYR A 147 9.95 -0.71 -20.53
C TYR A 147 9.36 -2.13 -20.71
N ASN A 148 8.35 -2.27 -21.56
CA ASN A 148 7.71 -3.54 -21.86
C ASN A 148 7.87 -3.92 -23.34
N PRO A 149 8.16 -5.18 -23.69
CA PRO A 149 8.44 -5.58 -25.07
C PRO A 149 7.17 -5.75 -25.93
N LEU A 150 6.37 -4.69 -26.10
CA LEU A 150 5.12 -4.73 -26.87
C LEU A 150 5.36 -5.03 -28.35
N GLY A 151 6.39 -4.44 -28.95
CA GLY A 151 6.78 -4.70 -30.34
C GLY A 151 5.86 -4.10 -31.41
N SER A 152 4.54 -4.22 -31.25
CA SER A 152 3.54 -3.62 -32.14
C SER A 152 2.24 -3.31 -31.40
N LEU A 153 1.45 -2.39 -31.93
CA LEU A 153 0.11 -2.08 -31.41
C LEU A 153 -0.94 -2.26 -32.50
N ASP A 154 -2.03 -2.94 -32.17
CA ASP A 154 -3.14 -3.18 -33.08
C ASP A 154 -3.92 -1.87 -33.32
N GLY A 155 -4.43 -1.68 -34.55
CA GLY A 155 -5.10 -0.44 -34.93
C GLY A 155 -6.42 -0.21 -34.19
N ASP A 156 -7.05 -1.25 -33.68
CA ASP A 156 -8.32 -1.16 -32.97
C ASP A 156 -8.18 -1.25 -31.44
N LEU A 157 -6.94 -1.14 -30.91
CA LEU A 157 -6.62 -1.33 -29.50
C LEU A 157 -7.55 -0.56 -28.55
N PHE A 158 -7.89 0.68 -28.89
CA PHE A 158 -8.72 1.54 -28.05
C PHE A 158 -10.15 1.72 -28.55
N LYS A 159 -10.66 0.82 -29.41
CA LYS A 159 -12.00 0.93 -30.00
C LYS A 159 -13.14 1.05 -28.97
N HIS A 160 -12.92 0.51 -27.76
CA HIS A 160 -13.89 0.53 -26.65
C HIS A 160 -13.63 1.66 -25.63
N ASN A 161 -12.60 2.49 -25.82
CA ASN A 161 -12.17 3.51 -24.86
C ASN A 161 -12.13 4.91 -25.51
N PRO A 162 -13.27 5.44 -25.99
CA PRO A 162 -13.32 6.68 -26.77
C PRO A 162 -12.92 7.94 -25.97
N ASN A 163 -12.99 7.87 -24.63
CA ASN A 163 -12.62 8.96 -23.73
C ASN A 163 -11.12 8.98 -23.40
N MET A 164 -10.28 8.30 -24.19
CA MET A 164 -8.83 8.27 -23.97
C MET A 164 -8.25 9.68 -24.03
N LEU A 165 -7.64 10.10 -22.93
CA LEU A 165 -6.99 11.41 -22.81
C LEU A 165 -5.46 11.28 -22.97
N TRP A 166 -4.88 10.18 -22.47
CA TRP A 166 -3.44 10.04 -22.25
C TRP A 166 -2.94 8.66 -22.69
N ILE A 167 -1.98 8.66 -23.62
CA ILE A 167 -1.27 7.44 -24.04
C ILE A 167 0.23 7.66 -23.82
N TYR A 168 0.82 6.82 -22.97
CA TYR A 168 2.25 6.86 -22.69
C TYR A 168 2.86 5.48 -22.94
N ILE A 169 3.57 5.32 -24.07
CA ILE A 169 4.23 4.07 -24.41
C ILE A 169 5.72 4.33 -24.57
N TYR A 170 6.45 4.15 -23.47
CA TYR A 170 7.86 4.47 -23.39
C TYR A 170 8.72 3.23 -23.55
N ASN A 171 9.75 3.31 -24.38
CA ASN A 171 10.79 2.28 -24.49
C ASN A 171 10.21 0.85 -24.59
N SER A 172 9.27 0.67 -25.52
CA SER A 172 8.52 -0.57 -25.68
C SER A 172 8.82 -1.32 -26.98
N SER A 173 9.94 -0.98 -27.61
CA SER A 173 10.44 -1.58 -28.86
C SER A 173 9.41 -1.57 -30.00
N LEU A 174 8.52 -0.56 -30.05
CA LEU A 174 7.48 -0.52 -31.08
C LEU A 174 8.08 -0.37 -32.48
N LYS A 175 7.83 -1.36 -33.33
CA LYS A 175 8.19 -1.43 -34.74
C LYS A 175 7.04 -0.99 -35.65
N SER A 176 5.81 -1.18 -35.20
CA SER A 176 4.61 -0.79 -35.94
C SER A 176 3.46 -0.41 -35.01
N ILE A 177 2.58 0.42 -35.55
CA ILE A 177 1.32 0.85 -34.94
C ILE A 177 0.27 0.76 -36.05
N GLY A 178 -0.84 0.06 -35.79
CA GLY A 178 -1.91 -0.12 -36.77
C GLY A 178 -2.52 1.19 -37.24
N GLU A 179 -3.04 1.22 -38.47
CA GLU A 179 -3.46 2.46 -39.14
C GLU A 179 -4.58 3.22 -38.41
N ASP A 180 -5.47 2.48 -37.76
CA ASP A 180 -6.63 3.03 -37.05
C ASP A 180 -6.40 3.30 -35.56
N PHE A 181 -5.15 3.23 -35.07
CA PHE A 181 -4.83 3.27 -33.64
C PHE A 181 -5.41 4.49 -32.89
N PHE A 182 -5.53 5.63 -33.57
CA PHE A 182 -6.09 6.86 -33.02
C PHE A 182 -7.53 7.13 -33.45
N SER A 183 -8.16 6.20 -34.17
CA SER A 183 -9.54 6.34 -34.63
C SER A 183 -10.46 6.45 -33.42
N ASN A 184 -11.30 7.48 -33.42
CA ASN A 184 -12.24 7.83 -32.35
C ASN A 184 -11.62 8.36 -31.05
N LEU A 185 -10.31 8.62 -31.00
CA LEU A 185 -9.64 9.22 -29.83
C LEU A 185 -9.57 10.75 -29.95
N ASN A 186 -10.74 11.40 -29.84
CA ASN A 186 -10.89 12.84 -30.06
C ASN A 186 -10.48 13.70 -28.86
N GLU A 187 -10.35 13.10 -27.67
CA GLU A 187 -10.07 13.81 -26.42
C GLU A 187 -8.59 13.73 -25.99
N LEU A 188 -7.71 13.22 -26.86
CA LEU A 188 -6.29 13.10 -26.55
C LEU A 188 -5.65 14.46 -26.22
N THR A 189 -5.06 14.55 -25.04
CA THR A 189 -4.31 15.72 -24.56
C THR A 189 -2.82 15.47 -24.40
N PHE A 190 -2.40 14.20 -24.36
CA PHE A 190 -1.01 13.83 -24.17
C PHE A 190 -0.66 12.53 -24.91
N LEU A 191 0.42 12.56 -25.67
CA LEU A 191 1.02 11.38 -26.30
C LEU A 191 2.51 11.34 -26.01
N ASN A 192 3.01 10.21 -25.53
CA ASN A 192 4.45 9.96 -25.46
C ASN A 192 4.76 8.58 -26.05
N PHE A 193 5.59 8.56 -27.08
CA PHE A 193 6.12 7.35 -27.72
C PHE A 193 7.65 7.36 -27.77
N GLU A 194 8.30 8.05 -26.84
CA GLU A 194 9.76 8.14 -26.79
C GLU A 194 10.42 6.77 -26.62
N LYS A 195 11.63 6.65 -27.16
CA LYS A 195 12.47 5.45 -27.15
C LYS A 195 11.84 4.22 -27.81
N ASN A 196 10.97 4.38 -28.81
CA ASN A 196 10.54 3.28 -29.67
C ASN A 196 11.29 3.27 -31.00
N LEU A 197 11.19 2.17 -31.75
CA LEU A 197 11.97 1.97 -32.97
C LEU A 197 11.41 2.78 -34.15
N CYS A 198 10.09 2.77 -34.35
CA CYS A 198 9.47 3.48 -35.47
C CYS A 198 9.17 4.97 -35.17
N ILE A 199 9.18 5.37 -33.89
CA ILE A 199 8.90 6.74 -33.45
C ILE A 199 9.62 7.03 -32.12
N ASN A 200 10.11 8.27 -31.96
CA ASN A 200 10.72 8.74 -30.71
C ASN A 200 10.32 10.21 -30.51
N ALA A 201 9.14 10.44 -29.94
CA ALA A 201 8.58 11.79 -29.80
C ALA A 201 7.51 11.86 -28.70
N VAL A 202 7.27 13.08 -28.23
CA VAL A 202 6.24 13.45 -27.26
C VAL A 202 5.43 14.62 -27.81
N ALA A 203 4.14 14.68 -27.48
CA ALA A 203 3.23 15.76 -27.83
C ALA A 203 2.36 16.15 -26.62
N LYS A 204 2.31 17.45 -26.31
CA LYS A 204 1.61 18.00 -25.13
C LYS A 204 0.57 19.06 -25.50
N THR A 205 0.50 19.44 -26.78
CA THR A 205 -0.47 20.41 -27.31
C THR A 205 -1.27 19.80 -28.48
N PRO A 206 -2.48 20.28 -28.78
CA PRO A 206 -3.29 19.74 -29.89
C PRO A 206 -2.56 19.73 -31.24
N SER A 207 -1.81 20.78 -31.56
CA SER A 207 -1.03 20.87 -32.81
C SER A 207 0.10 19.85 -32.86
N GLU A 208 0.81 19.64 -31.75
CA GLU A 208 1.84 18.61 -31.65
C GLU A 208 1.25 17.21 -31.76
N ILE A 209 0.05 16.98 -31.20
CA ILE A 209 -0.64 15.69 -31.27
C ILE A 209 -0.98 15.34 -32.71
N GLU A 210 -1.60 16.25 -33.46
CA GLU A 210 -1.93 16.01 -34.87
C GLU A 210 -0.67 15.81 -35.73
N LYS A 211 0.39 16.56 -35.44
CA LYS A 211 1.70 16.37 -36.07
C LYS A 211 2.27 14.97 -35.75
N LEU A 212 2.18 14.53 -34.50
CA LEU A 212 2.69 13.22 -34.07
C LEU A 212 1.87 12.06 -34.65
N LYS A 213 0.53 12.15 -34.67
CA LYS A 213 -0.35 11.18 -35.34
C LYS A 213 0.05 10.99 -36.81
N SER A 214 0.29 12.11 -37.52
CA SER A 214 0.75 12.10 -38.91
C SER A 214 2.12 11.41 -39.07
N GLN A 215 3.06 11.67 -38.16
CA GLN A 215 4.37 11.00 -38.17
C GLN A 215 4.25 9.50 -37.90
N ILE A 216 3.41 9.09 -36.95
CA ILE A 216 3.17 7.69 -36.64
C ILE A 216 2.58 6.97 -37.86
N ARG A 217 1.56 7.54 -38.51
CA ARG A 217 0.98 6.95 -39.73
C ARG A 217 2.02 6.72 -40.84
N LEU A 218 2.95 7.65 -41.00
CA LEU A 218 4.01 7.55 -42.02
C LEU A 218 5.15 6.60 -41.61
N LYS A 219 5.60 6.62 -40.35
CA LYS A 219 6.82 5.91 -39.91
C LYS A 219 6.56 4.55 -39.29
N CYS A 220 5.40 4.35 -38.68
CA CYS A 220 5.05 3.16 -37.92
C CYS A 220 4.04 2.25 -38.65
N SER A 221 3.75 2.50 -39.93
CA SER A 221 2.88 1.59 -40.69
C SER A 221 3.44 0.16 -40.67
N PRO A 222 2.59 -0.88 -40.54
CA PRO A 222 3.00 -2.28 -40.68
C PRO A 222 3.74 -2.57 -42.00
N LEU A 223 3.47 -1.80 -43.07
CA LEU A 223 4.17 -1.93 -44.35
C LEU A 223 5.57 -1.32 -44.33
N ASN A 224 5.81 -0.38 -43.41
CA ASN A 224 7.09 0.24 -43.15
C ASN A 224 7.82 -0.42 -41.99
N THR A 225 7.37 -1.61 -41.54
CA THR A 225 8.10 -2.37 -40.52
C THR A 225 9.54 -2.52 -40.97
N PRO A 226 10.51 -2.15 -40.13
CA PRO A 226 11.91 -2.42 -40.41
C PRO A 226 12.03 -3.91 -40.76
N LYS A 227 12.62 -4.19 -41.92
CA LYS A 227 13.03 -5.57 -42.27
C LYS A 227 13.87 -6.13 -41.13
N PRO A 228 13.97 -7.47 -40.96
CA PRO A 228 14.90 -8.05 -40.01
C PRO A 228 16.24 -7.36 -40.19
N GLU A 229 16.78 -6.82 -39.09
CA GLU A 229 18.02 -6.04 -39.11
C GLU A 229 19.07 -6.79 -39.92
N THR A 230 19.76 -6.07 -40.79
CA THR A 230 20.98 -6.61 -41.37
C THR A 230 21.95 -6.96 -40.23
N VAL A 231 22.82 -7.94 -40.45
CA VAL A 231 23.79 -8.36 -39.43
C VAL A 231 24.59 -7.17 -38.88
N ASP A 232 24.89 -6.18 -39.73
CA ASP A 232 25.60 -4.97 -39.35
C ASP A 232 24.76 -4.01 -38.49
N GLU A 233 23.48 -3.84 -38.79
CA GLU A 233 22.53 -3.07 -37.96
C GLU A 233 22.35 -3.74 -36.59
N PHE A 234 22.24 -5.07 -36.57
CA PHE A 234 22.18 -5.85 -35.34
C PHE A 234 23.45 -5.64 -34.49
N TRP A 235 24.64 -5.68 -35.08
CA TRP A 235 25.88 -5.45 -34.34
C TRP A 235 25.98 -4.01 -33.80
N ASN A 236 25.50 -3.02 -34.55
CA ASN A 236 25.43 -1.65 -34.09
C ASN A 236 24.44 -1.50 -32.92
N HIS A 237 23.24 -2.08 -33.01
CA HIS A 237 22.28 -2.09 -31.91
C HIS A 237 22.81 -2.84 -30.69
N PHE A 238 23.46 -3.99 -30.88
CA PHE A 238 24.09 -4.75 -29.80
C PHE A 238 25.18 -3.94 -29.10
N LYS A 239 25.99 -3.19 -29.86
CA LYS A 239 27.01 -2.28 -29.32
C LYS A 239 26.37 -1.16 -28.50
N THR A 240 25.35 -0.50 -29.02
CA THR A 240 24.60 0.55 -28.29
C THR A 240 23.92 -0.02 -27.04
N MET A 241 23.32 -1.21 -27.13
CA MET A 241 22.70 -1.88 -26.00
C MET A 241 23.74 -2.20 -24.91
N LYS A 242 24.93 -2.67 -25.30
CA LYS A 242 26.04 -2.93 -24.38
C LYS A 242 26.53 -1.64 -23.69
N GLU A 243 26.65 -0.54 -24.44
CA GLU A 243 27.01 0.77 -23.89
C GLU A 243 25.97 1.27 -22.90
N ASN A 244 24.68 1.18 -23.24
CA ASN A 244 23.56 1.52 -22.34
C ASN A 244 23.53 0.64 -21.08
N VAL A 245 23.82 -0.66 -21.20
CA VAL A 245 23.92 -1.57 -20.04
C VAL A 245 25.06 -1.16 -19.12
N LEU A 246 26.19 -0.70 -19.67
CA LEU A 246 27.32 -0.22 -18.88
C LEU A 246 26.98 1.10 -18.15
N GLU A 247 26.30 2.02 -18.83
CA GLU A 247 25.82 3.27 -18.22
C GLU A 247 24.78 3.00 -17.12
N LEU A 248 23.84 2.08 -17.36
CA LEU A 248 22.87 1.65 -16.34
C LEU A 248 23.54 0.99 -15.14
N ALA A 249 24.60 0.19 -15.34
CA ALA A 249 25.36 -0.40 -14.25
C ALA A 249 26.07 0.67 -13.40
N GLN A 250 26.61 1.71 -14.04
CA GLN A 250 27.22 2.85 -13.34
C GLN A 250 26.16 3.64 -12.55
N LEU A 251 25.02 3.92 -13.15
CA LEU A 251 23.91 4.62 -12.49
C LEU A 251 23.36 3.82 -11.31
N ASN A 252 23.23 2.49 -11.47
CA ASN A 252 22.80 1.61 -10.38
C ASN A 252 23.81 1.62 -9.22
N HIS A 253 25.10 1.64 -9.52
CA HIS A 253 26.14 1.76 -8.49
C HIS A 253 26.06 3.10 -7.75
N GLU A 254 25.84 4.22 -8.46
CA GLU A 254 25.65 5.53 -7.83
C GLU A 254 24.40 5.56 -6.95
N LEU A 255 23.30 4.97 -7.42
CA LEU A 255 22.06 4.85 -6.68
C LEU A 255 22.25 4.02 -5.40
N GLU A 256 22.96 2.89 -5.47
CA GLU A 256 23.29 2.07 -4.31
C GLU A 256 24.10 2.84 -3.25
N MET A 257 25.02 3.70 -3.69
CA MET A 257 25.80 4.56 -2.78
C MET A 257 24.90 5.59 -2.10
N LYS A 258 24.01 6.26 -2.84
CA LYS A 258 23.03 7.21 -2.29
C LYS A 258 22.05 6.54 -1.33
N VAL A 259 21.58 5.34 -1.63
CA VAL A 259 20.71 4.56 -0.73
C VAL A 259 21.42 4.21 0.58
N LYS A 260 22.71 3.85 0.51
CA LYS A 260 23.52 3.59 1.71
C LYS A 260 23.70 4.84 2.57
N GLU A 261 23.95 5.99 1.94
CA GLU A 261 24.06 7.29 2.62
C GLU A 261 22.75 7.64 3.34
N LEU A 262 21.62 7.64 2.61
CA LEU A 262 20.28 7.89 3.18
C LEU A 262 19.94 6.90 4.30
N SER A 263 20.28 5.62 4.14
CA SER A 263 20.06 4.62 5.20
C SER A 263 20.83 4.96 6.48
N SER A 264 22.04 5.53 6.37
CA SER A 264 22.83 5.99 7.50
C SER A 264 22.20 7.20 8.20
N GLU A 265 21.72 8.17 7.42
CA GLU A 265 21.01 9.35 7.93
C GLU A 265 19.74 8.96 8.68
N VAL A 266 18.92 8.08 8.10
CA VAL A 266 17.68 7.58 8.72
C VAL A 266 17.99 6.86 10.05
N LYS A 267 19.04 6.04 10.11
CA LYS A 267 19.46 5.38 11.37
C LYS A 267 19.84 6.40 12.44
N THR A 268 20.51 7.49 12.05
CA THR A 268 20.89 8.58 12.95
C THR A 268 19.65 9.31 13.47
N LEU A 269 18.70 9.63 12.60
CA LEU A 269 17.43 10.24 12.99
C LEU A 269 16.62 9.36 13.93
N ILE A 270 16.52 8.05 13.66
CA ILE A 270 15.85 7.09 14.55
C ILE A 270 16.49 7.07 15.93
N LYS A 271 17.83 7.14 16.01
CA LYS A 271 18.54 7.24 17.30
C LYS A 271 18.18 8.53 18.04
N ASN A 272 18.19 9.66 17.34
CA ASN A 272 17.83 10.96 17.93
C ASN A 272 16.39 10.96 18.46
N VAL A 273 15.43 10.42 17.70
CA VAL A 273 14.03 10.27 18.13
C VAL A 273 13.92 9.39 19.36
N LYS A 274 14.67 8.28 19.43
CA LYS A 274 14.70 7.40 20.62
C LYS A 274 15.24 8.14 21.85
N ASP A 275 16.27 8.96 21.70
CA ASP A 275 16.85 9.72 22.81
C ASP A 275 15.96 10.89 23.26
N GLN A 276 15.26 11.53 22.32
CA GLN A 276 14.21 12.50 22.65
C GLN A 276 13.05 11.84 23.41
N LYS A 277 12.60 10.64 23.00
CA LYS A 277 11.55 9.89 23.71
C LYS A 277 11.95 9.59 25.16
N LYS A 278 13.20 9.18 25.42
CA LYS A 278 13.72 9.00 26.80
C LYS A 278 13.66 10.29 27.61
N THR A 279 13.96 11.42 26.96
CA THR A 279 13.93 12.74 27.59
C THR A 279 12.51 13.16 27.94
N ILE A 280 11.54 12.92 27.05
CA ILE A 280 10.11 13.16 27.30
C ILE A 280 9.63 12.35 28.50
N VAL A 281 9.92 11.04 28.55
CA VAL A 281 9.56 10.17 29.70
C VAL A 281 10.14 10.71 31.02
N LYS A 282 11.37 11.24 31.01
CA LYS A 282 11.97 11.86 32.19
C LYS A 282 11.20 13.10 32.64
N TYR A 283 10.70 13.91 31.72
CA TYR A 283 9.87 15.07 32.03
C TYR A 283 8.49 14.68 32.52
N GLU A 284 7.85 13.65 31.94
CA GLU A 284 6.57 13.11 32.42
C GLU A 284 6.67 12.68 33.89
N ILE A 285 7.70 11.91 34.26
CA ILE A 285 7.94 11.49 35.66
C ILE A 285 8.11 12.71 36.59
N ARG A 286 8.87 13.73 36.15
CA ARG A 286 9.04 14.97 36.92
C ARG A 286 7.73 15.72 37.10
N PHE A 287 6.91 15.78 36.05
CA PHE A 287 5.61 16.42 36.05
C PHE A 287 4.66 15.71 37.02
N THR A 288 4.54 14.38 36.97
CA THR A 288 3.72 13.60 37.92
C THR A 288 4.16 13.81 39.38
N LYS A 289 5.48 13.89 39.63
CA LYS A 289 6.00 14.18 40.97
C LYS A 289 5.62 15.60 41.44
N LEU A 290 5.62 16.57 40.54
CA LEU A 290 5.20 17.94 40.84
C LEU A 290 3.69 18.02 41.10
N GLU A 291 2.86 17.37 40.28
CA GLU A 291 1.41 17.28 40.50
C GLU A 291 1.07 16.67 41.86
N ARG A 292 1.80 15.63 42.30
CA ARG A 292 1.62 15.05 43.63
C ARG A 292 1.93 16.07 44.73
N LYS A 293 3.03 16.81 44.62
CA LYS A 293 3.40 17.86 45.59
C LYS A 293 2.34 18.96 45.67
N ILE A 294 1.78 19.39 44.53
CA ILE A 294 0.71 20.39 44.49
C ILE A 294 -0.54 19.85 45.19
N ARG A 295 -0.94 18.60 44.92
CA ARG A 295 -2.07 17.94 45.60
C ARG A 295 -1.87 17.84 47.12
N GLU A 296 -0.68 17.44 47.57
CA GLU A 296 -0.33 17.37 49.00
C GLU A 296 -0.40 18.75 49.66
N SER A 297 0.12 19.81 49.01
CA SER A 297 0.02 21.18 49.53
C SER A 297 -1.43 21.66 49.65
N ASN A 298 -2.27 21.36 48.66
CA ASN A 298 -3.69 21.72 48.71
C ASN A 298 -4.44 20.95 49.80
N LEU A 299 -4.17 19.65 49.96
CA LEU A 299 -4.74 18.85 51.04
C LEU A 299 -4.35 19.38 52.42
N ILE A 300 -3.08 19.76 52.61
CA ILE A 300 -2.59 20.38 53.85
C ILE A 300 -3.32 21.70 54.12
N ASN A 301 -3.54 22.53 53.11
CA ASN A 301 -4.31 23.77 53.27
C ASN A 301 -5.77 23.49 53.64
N SER A 302 -6.44 22.52 53.02
CA SER A 302 -7.79 22.12 53.39
C SER A 302 -7.89 21.57 54.82
N ILE A 303 -6.90 20.77 55.26
CA ILE A 303 -6.82 20.29 56.65
C ILE A 303 -6.62 21.46 57.61
N LYS A 304 -5.75 22.42 57.29
CA LYS A 304 -5.56 23.61 58.13
C LYS A 304 -6.84 24.41 58.29
N VAL A 305 -7.61 24.61 57.22
CA VAL A 305 -8.92 25.28 57.27
C VAL A 305 -9.89 24.50 58.16
N ALA A 306 -10.04 23.20 57.93
CA ALA A 306 -10.94 22.35 58.72
C ALA A 306 -10.56 22.29 60.21
N VAL A 307 -9.26 22.23 60.53
CA VAL A 307 -8.77 22.28 61.91
C VAL A 307 -9.04 23.64 62.54
N THR A 308 -8.89 24.73 61.79
CA THR A 308 -9.19 26.08 62.28
C THR A 308 -10.68 26.22 62.59
N GLU A 309 -11.56 25.79 61.69
CA GLU A 309 -13.02 25.79 61.89
C GLU A 309 -13.44 24.93 63.09
N ALA A 310 -12.82 23.76 63.26
CA ALA A 310 -13.08 22.88 64.40
C ALA A 310 -12.63 23.50 65.74
N LEU A 311 -11.46 24.16 65.75
CA LEU A 311 -10.96 24.87 66.93
C LEU A 311 -11.82 26.09 67.29
N THR A 312 -12.27 26.87 66.29
CA THR A 312 -13.21 27.98 66.51
C THR A 312 -14.52 27.47 67.12
N SER A 313 -15.09 26.40 66.57
CA SER A 313 -16.32 25.79 67.10
C SER A 313 -16.15 25.29 68.53
N LEU A 314 -15.00 24.69 68.87
CA LEU A 314 -14.69 24.26 70.23
C LEU A 314 -14.55 25.45 71.18
N PHE A 315 -13.92 26.53 70.72
CA PHE A 315 -13.76 27.77 71.49
C PHE A 315 -15.10 28.44 71.77
N ASP A 316 -16.00 28.49 70.79
CA ASP A 316 -17.37 29.01 70.96
C ASP A 316 -18.17 28.16 71.95
N LEU A 317 -18.01 26.83 71.91
CA LEU A 317 -18.63 25.92 72.87
C LEU A 317 -18.12 26.16 74.30
N LEU A 318 -16.80 26.37 74.45
CA LEU A 318 -16.19 26.70 75.73
C LEU A 318 -16.68 28.06 76.24
N ILE A 319 -16.74 29.08 75.38
CA ILE A 319 -17.31 30.39 75.73
C ILE A 319 -18.75 30.22 76.19
N SER A 320 -19.60 29.51 75.46
CA SER A 320 -20.98 29.25 75.88
C SER A 320 -21.03 28.50 77.22
N PHE A 321 -20.19 27.48 77.41
CA PHE A 321 -20.12 26.76 78.68
C PHE A 321 -19.72 27.68 79.84
N PHE A 322 -18.71 28.54 79.65
CA PHE A 322 -18.29 29.51 80.65
C PHE A 322 -19.36 30.59 80.90
N LYS A 323 -20.06 31.07 79.86
CA LYS A 323 -21.20 31.98 80.02
C LYS A 323 -22.31 31.34 80.84
N LYS A 324 -22.64 30.07 80.61
CA LYS A 324 -23.58 29.30 81.44
C LYS A 324 -23.11 29.15 82.88
N LEU A 325 -21.82 28.85 83.08
CA LEU A 325 -21.24 28.68 84.39
C LEU A 325 -21.26 30.00 85.18
N ILE A 326 -20.88 31.11 84.54
CA ILE A 326 -20.90 32.45 85.14
C ILE A 326 -22.35 32.88 85.42
N SER A 327 -23.26 32.66 84.46
CA SER A 327 -24.69 32.93 84.65
C SER A 327 -25.25 32.18 85.86
N PHE A 328 -24.88 30.91 86.02
CA PHE A 328 -25.29 30.06 87.15
C PHE A 328 -24.73 30.56 88.50
N PHE A 329 -23.47 30.99 88.55
CA PHE A 329 -22.84 31.43 89.81
C PHE A 329 -23.11 32.90 90.17
N VAL A 330 -23.40 33.76 89.19
CA VAL A 330 -23.47 35.23 89.38
C VAL A 330 -24.90 35.78 89.15
N ASN A 331 -25.87 34.95 88.73
CA ASN A 331 -27.27 35.35 88.46
C ASN A 331 -27.44 36.45 87.38
N ILE A 332 -26.51 36.52 86.43
CA ILE A 332 -26.62 37.39 85.25
C ILE A 332 -27.13 36.53 84.08
N PRO A 333 -28.18 36.95 83.34
CA PRO A 333 -28.67 36.22 82.17
C PRO A 333 -27.58 35.99 81.11
N GLU A 334 -27.56 34.79 80.50
CA GLU A 334 -26.51 34.38 79.54
C GLU A 334 -26.42 35.27 78.28
N ASN A 335 -27.48 36.02 77.95
CA ASN A 335 -27.52 36.98 76.83
C ASN A 335 -26.94 38.37 77.16
N GLU A 336 -26.63 38.63 78.43
CA GLU A 336 -25.97 39.87 78.89
C GLU A 336 -24.45 39.68 79.16
N LEU A 337 -23.96 38.43 79.07
CA LEU A 337 -22.55 38.01 79.12
C LEU A 337 -22.07 37.66 77.71
#